data_AF-X1TA75-F1
#
_entry.id   AF-X1TA75-F1
#
_cell.length_a   1.000
_cell.length_b   1.000
_cell.length_c   1.000
_cell.angle_alpha   90.00
_cell.angle_beta   90.00
_cell.angle_gamma   90.00
#
_symmetry.space_group_name_H-M   'P 1'
#
loop_
_entity.id
_entity.type
_entity.pdbx_description
1 polymer ?
#
loop_
_entity_poly.entity_id
_entity_poly.type
_entity_poly.pdbx_seq_one_letter_code
_entity_poly.pdbx_strand_id
1 'polypeptide(L)' 'MTTQVQIQGLGQFGRQGFTLEHPDDHILLLLHKGECIARYSQTGATEKSIQRECAL' A
#
# COMPACT_ATOMS: atom_id res chain seq x y z
N MET A 1 2.30 -9.27 5.94
CA MET A 1 2.08 -9.08 7.40
C MET A 1 1.89 -7.58 7.62
N THR A 2 0.71 -7.14 8.06
CA THR A 2 0.42 -5.71 8.24
C THR A 2 1.26 -5.17 9.40
N THR A 3 2.07 -4.15 9.17
CA THR A 3 2.95 -3.60 10.21
C THR A 3 2.17 -2.67 11.14
N GLN A 4 2.60 -2.52 12.40
CA GLN A 4 1.94 -1.65 13.38
C GLN A 4 1.89 -0.18 12.91
N VAL A 5 2.85 0.24 12.08
CA VAL A 5 2.89 1.55 11.41
C VAL A 5 1.74 1.72 10.41
N GLN A 6 1.41 0.68 9.64
CA GLN A 6 0.28 0.71 8.70
C GLN A 6 -1.06 0.84 9.44
N ILE A 7 -1.19 0.22 10.62
CA ILE A 7 -2.39 0.36 11.47
C ILE A 7 -2.48 1.78 12.05
N GLN A 8 -1.36 2.39 12.45
CA GLN A 8 -1.34 3.77 12.94
C GLN A 8 -1.79 4.78 11.88
N GLY A 9 -1.39 4.59 10.61
CA GLY A 9 -1.80 5.46 9.50
C GLY A 9 -3.31 5.46 9.22
N LEU A 10 -4.02 4.39 9.58
CA LEU A 10 -5.47 4.24 9.37
C LEU A 10 -6.31 4.77 10.54
N GLY A 11 -5.70 5.05 11.70
CA GLY A 11 -6.40 5.54 12.88
C GLY A 11 -7.66 4.74 13.23
N GLN A 12 -8.81 5.42 13.28
CA GLN A 12 -10.11 4.80 13.59
C GLN A 12 -10.58 3.79 12.53
N PHE A 13 -10.17 3.93 11.27
CA PHE A 13 -10.58 3.04 10.18
C PHE A 13 -10.00 1.63 10.34
N GLY A 14 -8.83 1.50 10.95
CA GLY A 14 -8.27 0.18 11.29
C GLY A 14 -9.21 -0.64 12.19
N ARG A 15 -9.92 0.03 13.12
CA ARG A 15 -10.92 -0.62 14.00
C ARG A 15 -12.20 -1.02 13.26
N GLN A 16 -12.45 -0.43 12.10
CA GLN A 16 -13.63 -0.72 11.26
C GLN A 16 -13.35 -1.83 10.22
N GLY A 17 -12.16 -2.44 10.26
CA GLY A 17 -11.78 -3.55 9.38
C GLY A 17 -11.09 -3.11 8.09
N PHE A 18 -10.60 -1.87 8.00
CA PHE A 18 -9.76 -1.45 6.88
C PHE A 18 -8.30 -1.84 7.10
N THR A 19 -7.63 -2.25 6.02
CA THR A 19 -6.19 -2.55 6.00
C THR A 19 -5.54 -1.97 4.74
N LEU A 20 -4.22 -1.76 4.81
CA LEU A 20 -3.40 -1.39 3.67
C LEU A 20 -2.43 -2.53 3.34
N GLU A 21 -2.32 -2.86 2.07
CA GLU A 21 -1.36 -3.83 1.56
C GLU A 21 -0.48 -3.20 0.48
N HIS A 22 0.81 -3.54 0.52
CA HIS A 22 1.81 -3.07 -0.44
C HIS A 22 2.34 -4.31 -1.18
N PRO A 23 1.63 -4.79 -2.22
CA PRO A 23 2.07 -5.97 -2.96
C PRO A 23 3.32 -5.70 -3.80
N ASP A 24 3.62 -4.43 -4.08
CA ASP A 24 4.75 -3.95 -4.86
C ASP A 24 5.11 -2.53 -4.38
N ASP A 25 6.33 -2.07 -4.66
CA ASP A 25 6.87 -0.78 -4.20
C ASP A 25 6.08 0.43 -4.74
N HIS A 26 5.36 0.23 -5.85
CA HIS A 26 4.59 1.28 -6.52
C HIS A 26 3.07 1.08 -6.43
N ILE A 27 2.61 0.07 -5.69
CA ILE A 27 1.19 -0.28 -5.57
C ILE A 27 0.77 -0.28 -4.10
N LEU A 28 -0.34 0.42 -3.83
CA LEU A 28 -1.02 0.38 -2.53
C LEU A 28 -2.45 -0.10 -2.71
N LEU A 29 -2.83 -1.16 -2.02
CA LEU A 29 -4.20 -1.65 -1.97
C LEU A 29 -4.85 -1.21 -0.66
N LEU A 30 -6.08 -0.70 -0.77
CA LEU A 30 -6.96 -0.50 0.37
C LEU A 30 -7.98 -1.64 0.39
N LEU A 31 -8.01 -2.36 1.49
CA LEU A 31 -8.93 -3.47 1.69
C LEU A 31 -9.93 -3.14 2.80
N HIS A 32 -11.13 -3.69 2.68
CA HIS A 32 -12.12 -3.74 3.76
C HIS A 32 -12.50 -5.19 4.01
N LYS A 33 -12.23 -5.70 5.22
CA LYS A 33 -12.50 -7.10 5.60
C LYS A 33 -11.87 -8.14 4.65
N GLY A 34 -10.72 -7.82 4.08
CA GLY A 34 -9.99 -8.68 3.14
C GLY A 34 -10.41 -8.54 1.68
N GLU A 35 -11.42 -7.71 1.36
CA GLU A 35 -11.80 -7.41 -0.02
C GLU A 35 -11.11 -6.13 -0.50
N CYS A 36 -10.55 -6.15 -1.70
CA CYS A 36 -9.91 -4.99 -2.31
C CYS A 36 -10.99 -4.00 -2.79
N ILE A 37 -11.00 -2.80 -2.19
CA ILE A 37 -11.97 -1.75 -2.53
C ILE A 37 -11.35 -0.61 -3.33
N ALA A 38 -10.02 -0.42 -3.23
CA ALA A 38 -9.30 0.54 -4.05
C ALA A 38 -7.85 0.11 -4.29
N ARG A 39 -7.35 0.42 -5.48
CA ARG A 39 -5.94 0.26 -5.86
C ARG A 39 -5.37 1.62 -6.25
N TYR A 40 -4.30 2.01 -5.58
CA TYR A 40 -3.53 3.20 -5.87
C TYR A 40 -2.20 2.79 -6.50
N SER A 41 -1.80 3.51 -7.54
CA SER A 41 -0.52 3.33 -8.21
C SER A 41 -0.01 4.66 -8.71
N GLN A 42 1.28 4.90 -8.58
CA GLN A 42 1.91 6.07 -9.15
C GLN A 42 2.09 5.89 -10.67
N THR A 43 1.59 6.84 -11.46
CA THR A 43 1.72 6.78 -12.92
C THR A 43 3.19 6.82 -13.33
N GLY A 44 3.59 5.89 -14.21
CA GLY A 44 4.97 5.79 -14.71
C GLY A 44 5.94 5.11 -13.75
N ALA A 45 5.55 4.85 -12.49
CA ALA A 45 6.34 4.05 -11.58
C ALA A 45 6.25 2.57 -11.98
N THR A 46 7.41 1.97 -12.23
CA THR A 46 7.60 0.55 -12.49
C THR A 46 8.77 0.09 -11.62
N GLU A 47 8.85 -1.20 -11.31
CA GLU A 47 10.00 -1.76 -10.59
C GLU A 47 11.34 -1.32 -11.22
N LYS A 48 11.42 -1.38 -12.56
CA LYS A 48 12.61 -0.94 -13.32
C LYS A 48 12.93 0.55 -13.17
N SER A 49 11.92 1.42 -13.13
CA SER A 49 12.17 2.86 -12.96
C SER A 49 12.65 3.17 -11.55
N ILE A 50 12.06 2.51 -10.55
CA ILE A 50 12.44 2.66 -9.14
C ILE A 50 13.87 2.15 -8.91
N GLN A 51 14.21 0.95 -9.41
CA GLN A 51 15.57 0.41 -9.32
C GLN A 51 16.60 1.34 -9.96
N ARG A 52 16.26 1.97 -11.09
CA ARG A 52 17.14 2.96 -11.75
C ARG A 52 17.40 4.17 -10.87
N GLU A 53 16.38 4.70 -10.19
CA GLU A 53 16.51 5.86 -9.31
C GLU A 53 17.32 5.54 -8.04
N CYS A 54 17.15 4.33 -7.47
CA CYS A 54 17.89 3.89 -6.28
C CYS A 54 19.37 3.53 -6.53
N ALA A 55 19.76 3.32 -7.78
CA ALA A 55 21.14 2.98 -8.16
C ALA A 55 22.04 4.20 -8.40
N LEU A 56 21.52 5.41 -8.21
CA LEU A 56 22.24 6.69 -8.28
C LEU A 56 22.86 7.06 -6.94
#